data_AF-W6NHA3-F1
#
_entry.id   AF-W6NHA3-F1
#
_cell.length_a   1.000
_cell.length_b   1.000
_cell.length_c   1.000
_cell.angle_alpha   90.00
_cell.angle_beta   90.00
_cell.angle_gamma   90.00
#
_symmetry.space_group_name_H-M   'P 1'
#
loop_
_entity.id
_entity.type
_entity.pdbx_description
1 polymer ?
#
loop_
_entity_poly.entity_id
_entity_poly.type
_entity_poly.pdbx_seq_one_letter_code
_entity_poly.pdbx_strand_id
1 'polypeptide(L)'
;GSDTRSYPVYIAIQDYQPEATDVEGIPLEQGQIVEVLDKKNPASWLVRTKARPPKSGWIPGSYFETPTEYYKQRRRTRELESTSTTMTEDQEALLKRE
;
A
#
# COMPACT_ATOMS: atom_id res chain seq x y z
N GLY A 1 22.35 -23.99 -5.90
CA GLY A 1 21.90 -23.58 -4.57
C GLY A 1 20.75 -22.62 -4.74
N SER A 2 19.57 -22.94 -4.22
CA SER A 2 18.47 -21.98 -4.19
C SER A 2 18.86 -20.89 -3.22
N ASP A 3 19.18 -19.71 -3.74
CA ASP A 3 19.42 -18.51 -2.96
C ASP A 3 18.09 -18.18 -2.26
N THR A 4 17.89 -18.70 -1.04
CA THR A 4 16.76 -18.39 -0.16
C THR A 4 16.94 -16.99 0.40
N ARG A 5 17.09 -15.99 -0.49
CA ARG A 5 17.01 -14.59 -0.12
C ARG A 5 15.57 -14.32 0.28
N SER A 6 15.35 -14.20 1.58
CA SER A 6 14.15 -13.59 2.14
C SER A 6 14.18 -12.11 1.77
N TYR A 7 13.54 -11.76 0.66
CA TYR A 7 13.38 -10.37 0.25
C TYR A 7 12.30 -9.71 1.11
N PRO A 8 12.45 -8.42 1.47
CA PRO A 8 11.42 -7.71 2.19
C PRO A 8 10.15 -7.61 1.33
N VAL A 9 9.01 -7.81 1.97
CA VAL A 9 7.70 -7.84 1.32
C VAL A 9 6.98 -6.52 1.55
N TYR A 10 6.38 -6.00 0.49
CA TYR A 10 5.61 -4.77 0.49
C TYR A 10 4.26 -4.98 -0.20
N ILE A 11 3.32 -4.06 0.07
CA ILE A 11 1.96 -4.07 -0.48
C ILE A 11 1.81 -2.86 -1.38
N ALA A 12 1.33 -3.07 -2.60
CA ALA A 12 0.96 -1.97 -3.49
C ALA A 12 -0.23 -1.20 -2.90
N ILE A 13 -0.10 0.11 -2.70
CA ILE A 13 -1.17 0.94 -2.10
C ILE A 13 -2.09 1.57 -3.14
N GLN A 14 -1.78 1.42 -4.42
CA GLN A 14 -2.54 1.92 -5.56
C GLN A 14 -2.26 1.02 -6.77
N ASP A 15 -3.11 1.09 -7.80
CA ASP A 15 -2.83 0.47 -9.08
C ASP A 15 -1.66 1.18 -9.79
N TYR A 16 -0.89 0.40 -10.56
CA TYR A 16 0.18 0.89 -11.40
C TYR A 16 0.03 0.29 -12.80
N GLN A 17 -0.11 1.16 -13.80
CA GLN A 17 -0.13 0.79 -15.20
C GLN A 17 1.09 1.42 -15.86
N PRO A 18 2.11 0.64 -16.24
CA PRO A 18 3.26 1.17 -16.96
C PRO A 18 2.81 1.75 -18.31
N GLU A 19 3.42 2.86 -18.71
CA GLU A 19 3.21 3.43 -20.05
C GLU A 19 3.78 2.49 -21.13
N ALA A 20 3.32 2.62 -22.37
CA ALA A 20 3.83 1.80 -23.48
C ALA A 20 5.35 1.98 -23.72
N THR A 21 5.91 3.11 -23.29
CA THR A 21 7.34 3.41 -23.32
C THR A 21 8.12 2.82 -22.14
N ASP A 22 7.43 2.45 -21.06
CA ASP A 22 8.02 1.90 -19.83
C ASP A 22 8.09 0.37 -19.91
N VAL A 23 9.05 -0.13 -20.69
CA VAL A 23 9.25 -1.58 -20.92
C VAL A 23 9.76 -2.32 -19.68
N GLU A 24 10.25 -1.57 -18.69
CA GLU A 24 10.81 -2.08 -17.45
C GLU A 24 9.76 -2.20 -16.32
N GLY A 25 8.62 -1.52 -16.45
CA GLY A 25 7.52 -1.61 -15.50
C GLY A 25 6.66 -2.85 -15.70
N ILE A 26 6.00 -3.27 -14.62
CA ILE A 26 4.98 -4.33 -14.66
C ILE A 26 3.68 -3.79 -14.10
N PRO A 27 2.51 -4.18 -14.63
CA PRO A 27 1.25 -3.77 -14.04
C PRO A 27 1.11 -4.35 -12.63
N LEU A 28 0.61 -3.53 -11.70
CA LEU A 28 0.27 -3.92 -10.33
C LEU A 28 -1.11 -3.45 -9.94
N GLU A 29 -1.73 -4.20 -9.05
CA GLU A 29 -3.03 -3.88 -8.47
C GLU A 29 -2.90 -3.45 -7.01
N GLN A 30 -3.73 -2.50 -6.57
CA GLN A 30 -3.81 -2.12 -5.16
C GLN A 30 -4.10 -3.34 -4.28
N GLY A 31 -3.34 -3.48 -3.19
CA GLY A 31 -3.40 -4.59 -2.25
C GLY A 31 -2.53 -5.79 -2.64
N GLN A 32 -1.89 -5.77 -3.82
CA GLN A 32 -1.03 -6.86 -4.25
C GLN A 32 0.28 -6.92 -3.45
N ILE A 33 0.67 -8.14 -3.06
CA ILE A 33 1.88 -8.40 -2.29
C ILE A 33 3.04 -8.67 -3.24
N VAL A 34 4.13 -7.91 -3.08
CA VAL A 34 5.35 -8.03 -3.89
C VAL A 34 6.60 -8.15 -3.03
N GLU A 35 7.62 -8.79 -3.58
CA GLU A 35 8.96 -8.85 -2.99
C GLU A 35 9.84 -7.77 -3.59
N VAL A 36 10.49 -6.97 -2.76
CA VAL A 36 11.40 -5.92 -3.22
C VAL A 36 12.81 -6.50 -3.31
N LEU A 37 13.30 -6.61 -4.55
CA LEU A 37 14.62 -7.14 -4.88
C LEU A 37 15.72 -6.07 -4.74
N ASP A 38 15.43 -4.84 -5.18
CA ASP A 38 16.32 -3.68 -5.02
C ASP A 38 15.50 -2.41 -4.73
N LYS A 39 15.91 -1.65 -3.70
CA LYS A 39 15.27 -0.39 -3.28
C LYS A 39 16.27 0.75 -3.09
N LYS A 40 17.42 0.68 -3.76
CA LYS A 40 18.49 1.69 -3.60
C LYS A 40 18.04 3.07 -4.08
N ASN A 41 17.19 3.12 -5.10
CA ASN A 41 16.62 4.37 -5.61
C ASN A 41 15.15 4.50 -5.16
N PRO A 42 14.77 5.48 -4.32
CA PRO A 42 13.37 5.66 -3.93
C PRO A 42 12.40 5.88 -5.10
N ALA A 43 12.88 6.40 -6.23
CA ALA A 43 12.09 6.61 -7.43
C ALA A 43 11.87 5.34 -8.27
N SER A 44 12.65 4.29 -8.06
CA SER A 44 12.59 3.05 -8.86
C SER A 44 13.01 1.85 -8.02
N TRP A 45 12.04 1.05 -7.59
CA TRP A 45 12.25 -0.21 -6.87
C TRP A 45 12.06 -1.38 -7.82
N LEU A 46 13.02 -2.30 -7.83
CA LEU A 46 12.87 -3.56 -8.53
C LEU A 46 12.04 -4.50 -7.66
N VAL A 47 10.85 -4.84 -8.14
CA VAL A 47 9.93 -5.72 -7.41
C VAL A 47 9.64 -6.99 -8.19
N ARG A 48 9.27 -8.05 -7.48
CA ARG A 48 8.80 -9.32 -8.02
C ARG A 48 7.44 -9.66 -7.45
N THR A 49 6.48 -9.87 -8.34
CA THR A 49 5.13 -10.32 -7.97
C THR A 49 5.14 -11.77 -7.50
N LYS A 50 4.27 -12.09 -6.55
CA LYS A 50 3.98 -13.47 -6.12
C LYS A 50 3.00 -14.21 -7.07
N ALA A 51 2.61 -13.58 -8.17
CA ALA A 51 1.72 -14.15 -9.17
C ALA A 51 2.35 -15.34 -9.90
N ARG A 52 1.53 -16.11 -10.63
CA ARG A 52 1.98 -17.21 -11.49
C ARG A 52 1.50 -16.95 -12.92
N PRO A 53 2.38 -16.63 -13.88
CA PRO A 53 3.85 -16.58 -13.75
C PRO A 53 4.35 -15.37 -12.92
N PRO A 54 5.50 -15.50 -12.23
CA PRO A 54 6.09 -14.38 -11.51
C PRO A 54 6.60 -13.36 -12.52
N LYS A 55 6.22 -12.10 -12.33
CA LYS A 55 6.69 -10.96 -13.11
C LYS A 55 7.54 -10.06 -12.23
N SER A 56 8.61 -9.53 -12.78
CA SER A 56 9.49 -8.57 -12.11
C SER A 56 9.61 -7.30 -12.96
N GLY A 57 9.68 -6.15 -12.30
CA GLY A 57 9.79 -4.86 -12.97
C GLY A 57 10.11 -3.72 -12.01
N TRP A 58 10.42 -2.56 -12.58
CA TRP A 58 10.74 -1.34 -11.87
C TRP A 58 9.51 -0.49 -11.65
N ILE A 59 9.25 -0.11 -10.41
CA ILE A 59 8.07 0.66 -10.03
C ILE A 59 8.48 1.69 -8.96
N PRO A 60 7.90 2.89 -8.95
CA PRO A 60 8.26 3.89 -7.95
C PRO A 60 7.97 3.42 -6.52
N GLY A 61 8.92 3.64 -5.61
CA GLY A 61 8.80 3.24 -4.20
C GLY A 61 7.57 3.82 -3.49
N SER A 62 7.09 4.97 -3.96
CA SER A 62 5.88 5.64 -3.46
C SER A 62 4.59 4.83 -3.61
N TYR A 63 4.58 3.82 -4.49
CA TYR A 63 3.43 2.94 -4.72
C TYR A 63 3.37 1.78 -3.71
N PHE A 64 4.38 1.67 -2.84
CA PHE A 64 4.53 0.54 -1.93
C PHE A 64 4.53 1.00 -0.48
N GLU A 65 3.90 0.18 0.35
CA GLU A 65 3.93 0.36 1.79
C GLU A 65 4.26 -0.96 2.49
N THR A 66 4.85 -0.86 3.69
CA THR A 66 5.09 -2.07 4.48
C THR A 66 3.74 -2.65 4.94
N PRO A 67 3.61 -3.98 5.06
CA PRO A 67 2.38 -4.59 5.57
C PRO A 67 1.92 -3.98 6.89
N THR A 68 2.87 -3.66 7.78
CA THR A 68 2.59 -3.02 9.08
C THR A 68 1.85 -1.70 8.92
N GLU A 69 2.35 -0.79 8.09
CA GLU A 69 1.72 0.52 7.87
C GLU A 69 0.40 0.38 7.10
N TYR A 70 0.35 -0.48 6.09
CA TYR A 70 -0.86 -0.72 5.29
C TYR A 70 -2.05 -1.17 6.15
N TYR A 71 -1.82 -2.13 7.06
CA TYR A 71 -2.87 -2.59 7.98
C TYR A 71 -3.17 -1.60 9.10
N LYS A 72 -2.22 -0.78 9.54
CA LYS A 72 -2.49 0.33 10.47
C LYS A 72 -3.40 1.37 9.83
N GLN A 73 -3.13 1.75 8.58
CA GLN A 73 -3.95 2.70 7.83
C GLN A 73 -5.37 2.16 7.62
N ARG A 74 -5.52 0.90 7.19
CA ARG A 74 -6.85 0.27 7.01
C ARG A 74 -7.61 0.05 8.31
N ARG A 75 -6.92 -0.18 9.43
CA ARG A 75 -7.57 -0.18 10.75
C ARG A 75 -8.06 1.21 11.12
N ARG A 76 -7.26 2.26 10.88
CA ARG A 76 -7.68 3.63 11.10
C ARG A 76 -8.90 4.00 10.25
N THR A 77 -8.95 3.63 8.96
CA THR A 77 -10.12 3.92 8.12
C THR A 77 -11.35 3.11 8.54
N ARG A 78 -11.19 1.87 9.00
CA ARG A 78 -12.30 1.03 9.50
C ARG A 78 -12.81 1.50 10.87
N GLU A 79 -11.93 2.01 11.72
CA GLU A 79 -12.31 2.65 12.98
C GLU A 79 -12.91 4.04 12.75
N LEU A 80 -12.50 4.79 11.72
CA LEU A 80 -13.15 6.05 11.33
C LEU A 80 -14.59 5.84 10.83
N GLU A 81 -14.90 4.74 10.14
CA GLU A 81 -16.29 4.41 9.79
C GLU A 81 -17.10 3.89 11.01
N SER A 82 -16.42 3.38 12.04
CA SER A 82 -17.05 2.90 13.28
C SER A 82 -17.10 3.95 14.41
N THR A 83 -16.46 5.12 14.25
CA THR A 83 -16.41 6.18 15.27
C THR A 83 -16.82 7.58 14.77
N SER A 84 -17.17 7.76 13.49
CA SER A 84 -17.65 9.07 13.00
C SER A 84 -19.13 9.36 13.32
N THR A 85 -19.87 8.46 13.98
CA THR A 85 -21.20 8.75 14.54
C THR A 85 -21.19 8.56 16.05
N THR A 86 -20.42 9.36 16.75
CA THR A 86 -20.79 9.78 18.10
C THR A 86 -20.41 11.24 18.22
N MET A 87 -21.21 12.12 17.60
CA MET A 87 -21.48 13.40 18.24
C MET A 87 -22.02 13.04 19.62
N THR A 88 -21.15 13.07 20.62
CA THR A 88 -21.53 12.91 22.01
C THR A 88 -22.60 13.94 22.31
N GLU A 89 -23.74 13.50 22.87
CA GLU A 89 -24.88 14.29 23.36
C GLU A 89 -24.50 15.56 24.14
N ASP A 90 -23.26 15.62 24.64
CA ASP A 90 -22.67 16.76 25.33
C ASP A 90 -22.55 18.03 24.44
N GLN A 91 -22.41 17.89 23.11
CA GLN A 91 -22.38 19.04 22.19
C GLN A 91 -23.77 19.65 21.93
N GLU A 92 -24.87 18.93 22.17
CA GLU A 92 -26.24 19.45 21.97
C GLU A 92 -26.73 20.27 23.18
N ALA A 93 -26.25 19.96 24.39
CA ALA A 93 -26.64 20.66 25.61
C ALA A 93 -26.11 22.12 25.68
N LEU A 94 -25.05 22.42 24.93
CA LEU A 94 -24.39 23.72 24.92
C LEU A 94 -25.11 24.77 24.04
N LEU A 95 -26.12 24.36 23.26
CA LEU A 95 -26.89 25.24 22.37
C LEU A 95 -28.26 25.65 22.93
N LYS A 96 -28.68 25.16 24.10
CA LYS A 96 -30.00 25.49 24.71
C LYS A 96 -29.95 26.47 25.88
N ARG A 97 -28.87 27.25 26.01
CA ARG A 97 -28.83 28.42 26.90
C ARG A 97 -28.73 29.70 26.08
N GLU A 98 -29.81 30.03 25.39
CA GLU A 98 -30.22 31.39 25.05
C GLU A 98 -31.73 31.53 25.19
#